data_AF-A0A438PSS3-F1
#
_entry.id   AF-A0A438PSS3-F1
#
_cell.length_a   1.000
_cell.length_b   1.000
_cell.length_c   1.000
_cell.angle_alpha   90.00
_cell.angle_beta   90.00
_cell.angle_gamma   90.00
#
_symmetry.space_group_name_H-M   'P 1'
#
loop_
_entity.id
_entity.type
_entity.pdbx_description
1 polymer ?
#
loop_
_entity_poly.entity_id
_entity_poly.type
_entity_poly.pdbx_seq_one_letter_code
_entity_poly.pdbx_strand_id
1 'polypeptide(L)'
;MKVLSYLKNFYLFLAIGAIMQANENMGSKLPKTDERVIYLAGGCFWGLEAYMERIYGVIDASSGYANGKTSSTNYEKLHESDHAESVKVVYDPKKISLDKLLRYYFKVIDPVSVNKQGNDVGRQYRTGIYYVNSEDKEVIDNALKELQKEVKGKIAIEVEPLKNYVRAEEYHQDYLKKHPGGYCHIDLKKADEVIVDDDKYTKPSDEVLKKKLTKLQYEVTQNKHTEKPFENEYYNKEEEGIYVDITTGEPLFSSADKYDSGCGWPSFSKPINKDVVKYEDDESLNRKRIEVLSRIGKAHLGHVFNDGPKELGGLRYCINSAALRFIPLKDMEKEGYGEFIPYIKKGELKKYIQDKKTH
;
A
#
# COMPACT_ATOMS: atom_id res chain seq x y z
N MET A 1 -50.64 34.42 -36.47
CA MET A 1 -49.42 33.60 -36.25
C MET A 1 -48.20 34.49 -36.07
N LYS A 2 -47.93 34.98 -34.85
CA LYS A 2 -46.61 35.54 -34.44
C LYS A 2 -46.53 35.90 -32.94
N VAL A 3 -47.41 35.33 -32.11
CA VAL A 3 -47.45 35.62 -30.65
C VAL A 3 -47.19 34.37 -29.78
N LEU A 4 -47.31 33.15 -30.33
CA LEU A 4 -46.96 31.92 -29.59
C LEU A 4 -45.45 31.58 -29.57
N SER A 5 -44.61 32.29 -30.33
CA SER A 5 -43.16 32.03 -30.38
C SER A 5 -42.39 32.68 -29.22
N TYR A 6 -42.92 33.73 -28.58
CA TYR A 6 -42.20 34.47 -27.54
C TYR A 6 -42.39 33.87 -26.14
N LEU A 7 -43.53 33.21 -25.88
CA LEU A 7 -43.79 32.55 -24.59
C LEU A 7 -42.97 31.26 -24.39
N LYS A 8 -42.61 30.55 -25.47
CA LYS A 8 -41.73 29.37 -25.39
C LYS A 8 -40.28 29.72 -25.04
N ASN A 9 -39.80 30.89 -25.49
CA ASN A 9 -38.42 31.31 -25.20
C ASN A 9 -38.26 31.94 -23.80
N PHE A 10 -39.34 32.41 -23.17
CA PHE A 10 -39.29 32.92 -21.80
C PHE A 10 -39.22 31.79 -20.76
N TYR A 11 -39.94 30.68 -20.99
CA TYR A 11 -39.86 29.49 -20.14
C TYR A 11 -38.51 28.76 -20.26
N LEU A 12 -37.87 28.80 -21.44
CA LEU A 12 -36.55 28.20 -21.62
C LEU A 12 -35.45 28.98 -20.87
N PHE A 13 -35.55 30.31 -20.79
CA PHE A 13 -34.60 31.13 -20.03
C PHE A 13 -34.77 31.01 -18.51
N LEU A 14 -36.01 30.84 -18.01
CA LEU A 14 -36.25 30.57 -16.59
C LEU A 14 -35.77 29.16 -16.17
N ALA A 15 -35.88 28.16 -17.05
CA ALA A 15 -35.35 26.81 -16.79
C ALA A 15 -33.80 26.79 -16.77
N ILE A 16 -33.13 27.55 -17.65
CA ILE A 16 -31.66 27.63 -17.66
C ILE A 16 -31.14 28.42 -16.43
N GLY A 17 -31.86 29.47 -16.01
CA GLY A 17 -31.53 30.21 -14.78
C GLY A 17 -31.69 29.40 -13.51
N ALA A 18 -32.71 28.53 -13.43
CA ALA A 18 -32.90 27.62 -12.30
C ALA A 18 -31.90 26.44 -12.28
N ILE A 19 -31.40 26.01 -13.45
CA ILE A 19 -30.36 24.98 -13.56
C ILE A 19 -28.96 25.55 -13.21
N MET A 20 -28.72 26.86 -13.39
CA MET A 20 -27.46 27.50 -12.99
C MET A 20 -27.35 27.81 -11.49
N GLN A 21 -28.46 27.91 -10.74
CA GLN A 21 -28.41 28.13 -9.27
C GLN A 21 -28.41 26.85 -8.43
N ALA A 22 -28.60 25.67 -9.03
CA ALA A 22 -28.54 24.39 -8.32
C ALA A 22 -27.14 23.74 -8.32
N ASN A 23 -26.13 24.38 -8.93
CA ASN A 23 -24.81 23.76 -9.16
C ASN A 23 -23.66 24.33 -8.31
N GLU A 24 -23.95 25.12 -7.26
CA GLU A 24 -22.91 25.65 -6.35
C GLU A 24 -22.71 24.84 -5.06
N ASN A 25 -23.40 23.70 -4.88
CA ASN A 25 -23.25 22.86 -3.67
C ASN A 25 -22.84 21.41 -3.97
N MET A 26 -21.97 21.19 -4.97
CA MET A 26 -21.24 19.93 -5.12
C MET A 26 -19.75 20.14 -4.87
N GLY A 27 -19.39 20.23 -3.58
CA GLY A 27 -18.02 20.08 -3.09
C GLY A 27 -17.54 18.63 -3.20
N SER A 28 -17.33 18.14 -4.42
CA SER A 28 -16.35 17.10 -4.75
C SER A 28 -16.22 17.07 -6.27
N LYS A 29 -15.04 17.40 -6.80
CA LYS A 29 -14.75 17.24 -8.24
C LYS A 29 -15.14 15.81 -8.66
N LEU A 30 -15.96 15.69 -9.70
CA LEU A 30 -16.17 14.42 -10.36
C LEU A 30 -14.80 13.84 -10.75
N PRO A 31 -14.58 12.52 -10.56
CA PRO A 31 -13.31 11.90 -10.89
C PRO A 31 -12.91 12.22 -12.34
N LYS A 32 -11.63 12.51 -12.57
CA LYS A 32 -11.11 12.58 -13.95
C LYS A 32 -11.38 11.23 -14.63
N THR A 33 -11.44 11.21 -15.96
CA THR A 33 -11.90 10.06 -16.77
C THR A 33 -11.22 8.71 -16.49
N ASP A 34 -10.07 8.71 -15.82
CA ASP A 34 -9.31 7.50 -15.49
C ASP A 34 -9.32 7.14 -13.98
N GLU A 35 -9.91 7.96 -13.12
CA GLU A 35 -9.95 7.74 -11.67
C GLU A 35 -11.08 6.78 -11.28
N ARG A 36 -10.83 5.92 -10.30
CA ARG A 36 -11.82 4.98 -9.75
C ARG A 36 -12.15 5.35 -8.31
N VAL A 37 -13.32 4.91 -7.83
CA VAL A 37 -13.79 5.20 -6.47
C VAL A 37 -14.32 3.94 -5.80
N ILE A 38 -13.96 3.74 -4.54
CA ILE A 38 -14.51 2.71 -3.66
C ILE A 38 -14.83 3.32 -2.30
N TYR A 39 -15.81 2.77 -1.58
CA TYR A 39 -16.19 3.26 -0.25
C TYR A 39 -15.95 2.15 0.76
N LEU A 40 -15.16 2.44 1.79
CA LEU A 40 -14.70 1.45 2.76
C LEU A 40 -15.13 1.86 4.16
N ALA A 41 -15.92 1.04 4.83
CA ALA A 41 -16.28 1.17 6.24
C ALA A 41 -15.42 0.23 7.07
N GLY A 42 -14.77 0.73 8.12
CA GLY A 42 -13.77 -0.05 8.87
C GLY A 42 -13.60 0.41 10.30
N GLY A 43 -14.68 0.83 10.96
CA GLY A 43 -14.61 1.48 12.27
C GLY A 43 -14.54 2.99 12.16
N CYS A 44 -13.96 3.64 13.18
CA CYS A 44 -13.78 5.10 13.19
C CYS A 44 -13.03 5.57 11.93
N PHE A 45 -13.68 6.42 11.12
CA PHE A 45 -13.15 6.84 9.82
C PHE A 45 -11.89 7.73 9.91
N TRP A 46 -11.55 8.31 11.07
CA TRP A 46 -10.38 9.19 11.22
C TRP A 46 -9.08 8.46 10.96
N GLY A 47 -8.96 7.27 11.56
CA GLY A 47 -7.80 6.40 11.34
C GLY A 47 -7.78 5.86 9.92
N LEU A 48 -8.94 5.47 9.39
CA LEU A 48 -9.03 4.83 8.09
C LEU A 48 -8.75 5.81 6.95
N GLU A 49 -9.25 7.05 7.03
CA GLU A 49 -8.95 8.14 6.10
C GLU A 49 -7.43 8.40 6.08
N ALA A 50 -6.86 8.74 7.24
CA ALA A 50 -5.43 9.02 7.35
C ALA A 50 -4.52 7.84 6.95
N TYR A 51 -5.01 6.60 7.07
CA TYR A 51 -4.34 5.41 6.59
C TYR A 51 -4.38 5.32 5.06
N MET A 52 -5.56 5.45 4.45
CA MET A 52 -5.76 5.34 3.00
C MET A 52 -4.99 6.41 2.23
N GLU A 53 -4.93 7.64 2.74
CA GLU A 53 -4.19 8.73 2.11
C GLU A 53 -2.68 8.48 1.99
N ARG A 54 -2.13 7.57 2.80
CA ARG A 54 -0.70 7.22 2.76
C ARG A 54 -0.36 6.19 1.69
N ILE A 55 -1.37 5.53 1.12
CA ILE A 55 -1.18 4.45 0.17
C ILE A 55 -0.86 5.03 -1.21
N TYR A 56 0.24 4.57 -1.82
CA TYR A 56 0.60 4.96 -3.17
C TYR A 56 -0.52 4.61 -4.17
N GLY A 57 -0.89 5.58 -5.01
CA GLY A 57 -1.98 5.43 -5.98
C GLY A 57 -3.33 5.93 -5.47
N VAL A 58 -3.51 6.14 -4.16
CA VAL A 58 -4.66 6.90 -3.63
C VAL A 58 -4.46 8.38 -3.94
N ILE A 59 -5.49 8.99 -4.53
CA ILE A 59 -5.51 10.41 -4.93
C ILE A 59 -6.15 11.26 -3.84
N ASP A 60 -7.26 10.78 -3.28
CA ASP A 60 -8.05 11.45 -2.25
C ASP A 60 -8.73 10.40 -1.37
N ALA A 61 -8.84 10.70 -0.07
CA ALA A 61 -9.67 9.93 0.85
C ALA A 61 -10.48 10.92 1.69
N SER A 62 -11.79 10.68 1.82
CA SER A 62 -12.65 11.56 2.62
C SER A 62 -13.65 10.80 3.47
N SER A 63 -13.84 11.32 4.68
CA SER A 63 -14.77 10.76 5.67
C SER A 63 -16.24 11.05 5.34
N GLY A 64 -17.11 10.08 5.59
CA GLY A 64 -18.56 10.20 5.39
C GLY A 64 -19.37 9.04 5.97
N TYR A 65 -20.66 9.03 5.64
CA TYR A 65 -21.65 8.09 6.15
C TYR A 65 -22.33 7.40 4.98
N ALA A 66 -22.24 6.06 4.91
CA ALA A 66 -22.75 5.29 3.78
C ALA A 66 -23.84 4.28 4.18
N ASN A 67 -24.69 3.93 3.20
CA ASN A 67 -25.66 2.84 3.26
C ASN A 67 -26.56 2.84 4.50
N GLY A 68 -27.07 4.00 4.89
CA GLY A 68 -28.09 4.12 5.92
C GLY A 68 -29.51 4.20 5.37
N LYS A 69 -30.48 4.30 6.27
CA LYS A 69 -31.93 4.28 5.98
C LYS A 69 -32.47 5.59 5.39
N THR A 70 -31.76 6.69 5.58
CA THR A 70 -32.17 8.05 5.14
C THR A 70 -31.22 8.58 4.06
N SER A 71 -31.67 9.53 3.25
CA SER A 71 -30.81 10.17 2.23
C SER A 71 -29.81 11.18 2.79
N SER A 72 -30.00 11.61 4.04
CA SER A 72 -29.16 12.57 4.75
C SER A 72 -28.97 12.15 6.21
N THR A 73 -27.79 12.39 6.76
CA THR A 73 -27.47 12.23 8.18
C THR A 73 -26.38 13.24 8.57
N ASN A 74 -26.10 13.36 9.86
CA ASN A 74 -24.95 14.04 10.43
C ASN A 74 -24.42 13.18 11.59
N TYR A 75 -23.32 13.60 12.23
CA TYR A 75 -22.74 12.81 13.32
C TYR A 75 -23.73 12.57 14.48
N GLU A 76 -24.54 13.57 14.83
CA GLU A 76 -25.52 13.49 15.92
C GLU A 76 -26.64 12.46 15.65
N LYS A 77 -27.07 12.33 14.38
CA LYS A 77 -28.17 11.44 13.96
C LYS A 77 -27.70 10.08 13.45
N LEU A 78 -26.41 9.80 13.50
CA LEU A 78 -25.82 8.61 12.90
C LEU A 78 -26.38 7.30 13.47
N HIS A 79 -26.67 7.28 14.77
CA HIS A 79 -27.24 6.14 15.47
C HIS A 79 -28.71 5.84 15.07
N GLU A 80 -29.45 6.86 14.63
CA GLU A 80 -30.84 6.71 14.16
C GLU A 80 -30.91 6.31 12.68
N SER A 81 -29.99 6.87 11.88
CA SER A 81 -29.99 6.71 10.43
C SER A 81 -29.34 5.42 9.94
N ASP A 82 -28.66 4.67 10.81
CA ASP A 82 -28.00 3.36 10.55
C ASP A 82 -26.95 3.40 9.42
N HIS A 83 -26.40 4.58 9.11
CA HIS A 83 -25.25 4.68 8.21
C HIS A 83 -24.00 4.10 8.86
N ALA A 84 -23.08 3.57 8.04
CA ALA A 84 -21.72 3.23 8.47
C ALA A 84 -20.80 4.44 8.29
N GLU A 85 -19.93 4.71 9.27
CA GLU A 85 -18.75 5.53 9.04
C GLU A 85 -17.91 4.88 7.95
N SER A 86 -17.65 5.65 6.89
CA SER A 86 -17.05 5.17 5.66
C SER A 86 -16.08 6.20 5.11
N VAL A 87 -15.06 5.72 4.42
CA VAL A 87 -14.10 6.56 3.70
C VAL A 87 -14.35 6.37 2.21
N LYS A 88 -14.62 7.46 1.50
CA LYS A 88 -14.59 7.50 0.03
C LYS A 88 -13.13 7.57 -0.40
N VAL A 89 -12.65 6.53 -1.08
CA VAL A 89 -11.28 6.44 -1.58
C VAL A 89 -11.30 6.62 -3.10
N VAL A 90 -10.68 7.69 -3.58
CA VAL A 90 -10.44 7.94 -5.01
C VAL A 90 -9.00 7.53 -5.33
N TYR A 91 -8.81 6.69 -6.35
CA TYR A 91 -7.50 6.14 -6.68
C TYR A 91 -7.24 6.09 -8.18
N ASP A 92 -5.96 6.07 -8.54
CA ASP A 92 -5.47 5.87 -9.90
C ASP A 92 -5.30 4.35 -10.17
N PRO A 93 -6.18 3.73 -10.97
CA PRO A 93 -6.10 2.30 -11.27
C PRO A 93 -4.83 1.90 -12.04
N LYS A 94 -4.09 2.85 -12.62
CA LYS A 94 -2.78 2.59 -13.26
C LYS A 94 -1.66 2.45 -12.24
N LYS A 95 -1.85 2.95 -11.01
CA LYS A 95 -0.87 2.90 -9.92
C LYS A 95 -1.19 1.86 -8.87
N ILE A 96 -2.48 1.63 -8.60
CA ILE A 96 -2.94 0.63 -7.64
C ILE A 96 -4.21 -0.04 -8.13
N SER A 97 -4.21 -1.39 -8.13
CA SER A 97 -5.41 -2.16 -8.44
C SER A 97 -6.38 -2.16 -7.25
N LEU A 98 -7.68 -2.40 -7.53
CA LEU A 98 -8.67 -2.54 -6.47
C LEU A 98 -8.32 -3.68 -5.50
N ASP A 99 -7.90 -4.84 -6.02
CA ASP A 99 -7.45 -5.97 -5.20
C ASP A 99 -6.36 -5.54 -4.19
N LYS A 100 -5.33 -4.85 -4.67
CA LYS A 100 -4.23 -4.39 -3.82
C LYS A 100 -4.68 -3.37 -2.79
N LEU A 101 -5.56 -2.44 -3.17
CA LEU A 101 -6.15 -1.47 -2.25
C LEU A 101 -6.97 -2.17 -1.14
N LEU A 102 -7.73 -3.21 -1.48
CA LEU A 102 -8.46 -4.03 -0.51
C LEU A 102 -7.52 -4.80 0.43
N ARG A 103 -6.39 -5.31 -0.08
CA ARG A 103 -5.38 -5.95 0.76
C ARG A 103 -4.78 -4.97 1.78
N TYR A 104 -4.61 -3.69 1.44
CA TYR A 104 -4.26 -2.67 2.43
C TYR A 104 -5.39 -2.43 3.45
N TYR A 105 -6.64 -2.33 3.01
CA TYR A 105 -7.80 -2.24 3.91
C TYR A 105 -7.84 -3.38 4.94
N PHE A 106 -7.64 -4.63 4.49
CA PHE A 106 -7.65 -5.81 5.37
C PHE A 106 -6.52 -5.82 6.42
N LYS A 107 -5.42 -5.08 6.22
CA LYS A 107 -4.33 -5.00 7.21
C LYS A 107 -4.72 -4.26 8.49
N VAL A 108 -5.73 -3.40 8.43
CA VAL A 108 -6.05 -2.44 9.50
C VAL A 108 -7.40 -2.65 10.16
N ILE A 109 -8.22 -3.56 9.65
CA ILE A 109 -9.49 -3.93 10.26
C ILE A 109 -9.41 -5.33 10.91
N ASP A 110 -10.32 -5.59 11.84
CA ASP A 110 -10.70 -6.95 12.25
C ASP A 110 -11.83 -7.45 11.32
N PRO A 111 -11.55 -8.41 10.41
CA PRO A 111 -12.49 -8.83 9.38
C PRO A 111 -13.60 -9.76 9.90
N VAL A 112 -13.49 -10.30 11.12
CA VAL A 112 -14.50 -11.21 11.70
C VAL A 112 -15.33 -10.54 12.79
N SER A 113 -14.91 -9.35 13.25
CA SER A 113 -15.66 -8.56 14.23
C SER A 113 -16.95 -7.98 13.64
N VAL A 114 -18.05 -8.14 14.37
CA VAL A 114 -19.38 -7.67 14.00
C VAL A 114 -19.69 -6.37 14.73
N ASN A 115 -19.96 -5.30 13.98
CA ASN A 115 -20.36 -3.97 14.52
C ASN A 115 -19.40 -3.42 15.59
N LYS A 116 -18.11 -3.69 15.44
CA LYS A 116 -17.06 -3.22 16.36
C LYS A 116 -15.71 -3.19 15.67
N GLN A 117 -14.91 -2.17 15.92
CA GLN A 117 -13.49 -2.10 15.56
C GLN A 117 -12.71 -1.41 16.70
N GLY A 118 -11.65 -2.05 17.19
CA GLY A 118 -10.96 -1.57 18.39
C GLY A 118 -11.90 -1.41 19.59
N ASN A 119 -11.97 -0.21 20.15
CA ASN A 119 -12.87 0.13 21.25
C ASN A 119 -14.23 0.69 20.78
N ASP A 120 -14.38 0.96 19.49
CA ASP A 120 -15.56 1.59 18.91
C ASP A 120 -16.62 0.50 18.63
N VAL A 121 -17.78 0.61 19.27
CA VAL A 121 -18.87 -0.39 19.22
C VAL A 121 -20.15 0.25 18.71
N GLY A 122 -20.78 -0.38 17.72
CA GLY A 122 -22.04 0.08 17.13
C GLY A 122 -22.14 -0.25 15.65
N ARG A 123 -23.37 -0.21 15.13
CA ARG A 123 -23.66 -0.45 13.70
C ARG A 123 -22.96 0.53 12.77
N GLN A 124 -22.68 1.74 13.24
CA GLN A 124 -21.90 2.74 12.51
C GLN A 124 -20.43 2.34 12.32
N TYR A 125 -19.92 1.41 13.13
CA TYR A 125 -18.54 0.90 13.06
C TYR A 125 -18.43 -0.49 12.42
N ARG A 126 -19.48 -0.94 11.72
CA ARG A 126 -19.44 -2.19 10.96
C ARG A 126 -18.40 -2.12 9.84
N THR A 127 -17.85 -3.27 9.48
CA THR A 127 -16.96 -3.39 8.32
C THR A 127 -17.77 -3.59 7.05
N GLY A 128 -17.43 -2.88 5.98
CA GLY A 128 -18.15 -2.94 4.72
C GLY A 128 -17.37 -2.40 3.55
N ILE A 129 -17.66 -2.95 2.36
CA ILE A 129 -17.11 -2.52 1.08
C ILE A 129 -18.29 -2.17 0.18
N TYR A 130 -18.43 -0.88 -0.15
CA TYR A 130 -19.53 -0.38 -0.97
C TYR A 130 -19.03 0.08 -2.34
N TYR A 131 -19.48 -0.62 -3.38
CA TYR A 131 -19.05 -0.37 -4.76
C TYR A 131 -20.09 0.43 -5.54
N VAL A 132 -19.62 1.27 -6.46
CA VAL A 132 -20.47 2.02 -7.39
C VAL A 132 -20.60 1.27 -8.72
N ASN A 133 -19.51 0.70 -9.21
CA ASN A 133 -19.50 -0.11 -10.43
C ASN A 133 -19.72 -1.59 -10.10
N SER A 134 -20.70 -2.23 -10.73
CA SER A 134 -21.00 -3.65 -10.52
C SER A 134 -19.85 -4.58 -10.92
N GLU A 135 -18.96 -4.17 -11.83
CA GLU A 135 -17.79 -4.94 -12.23
C GLU A 135 -16.79 -5.15 -11.08
N ASP A 136 -16.73 -4.20 -10.13
CA ASP A 136 -15.82 -4.29 -8.98
C ASP A 136 -16.22 -5.41 -8.02
N LYS A 137 -17.47 -5.87 -8.07
CA LYS A 137 -17.99 -6.91 -7.18
C LYS A 137 -17.20 -8.22 -7.32
N GLU A 138 -16.83 -8.61 -8.53
CA GLU A 138 -16.07 -9.85 -8.75
C GLU A 138 -14.67 -9.77 -8.09
N VAL A 139 -14.00 -8.62 -8.23
CA VAL A 139 -12.70 -8.37 -7.60
C VAL A 139 -12.82 -8.40 -6.08
N ILE A 140 -13.85 -7.76 -5.52
CA ILE A 140 -14.12 -7.75 -4.08
C ILE A 140 -14.40 -9.16 -3.55
N ASP A 141 -15.27 -9.93 -4.23
CA ASP A 141 -15.62 -11.28 -3.84
C ASP A 141 -14.38 -12.20 -3.84
N ASN A 142 -13.49 -12.06 -4.83
CA ASN A 142 -12.25 -12.82 -4.90
C ASN A 142 -11.25 -12.42 -3.80
N ALA A 143 -11.09 -11.11 -3.54
CA ALA A 143 -10.25 -10.63 -2.46
C ALA A 143 -10.71 -11.16 -1.07
N LEU A 144 -12.02 -11.22 -0.85
CA LEU A 144 -12.59 -11.81 0.38
C LEU A 144 -12.41 -13.32 0.46
N LYS A 145 -12.47 -14.06 -0.66
CA LYS A 145 -12.16 -15.50 -0.69
C LYS A 145 -10.71 -15.76 -0.29
N GLU A 146 -9.77 -14.95 -0.77
CA GLU A 146 -8.36 -15.07 -0.38
C GLU A 146 -8.18 -14.72 1.10
N LEU A 147 -8.77 -13.61 1.58
CA LEU A 147 -8.73 -13.25 3.00
C LEU A 147 -9.31 -14.37 3.90
N GLN A 148 -10.38 -15.02 3.47
CA GLN A 148 -11.03 -16.08 4.24
C GLN A 148 -10.12 -17.29 4.50
N LYS A 149 -9.11 -17.53 3.65
CA LYS A 149 -8.11 -18.59 3.84
C LYS A 149 -7.14 -18.29 4.99
N GLU A 150 -6.92 -17.01 5.28
CA GLU A 150 -5.96 -16.54 6.28
C GLU A 150 -6.59 -16.33 7.66
N VAL A 151 -7.90 -16.06 7.72
CA VAL A 151 -8.61 -15.73 8.95
C VAL A 151 -9.37 -16.91 9.53
N LYS A 152 -9.34 -17.02 10.87
CA LYS A 152 -10.17 -17.98 11.61
C LYS A 152 -11.52 -17.33 11.93
N GLY A 153 -12.60 -18.01 11.55
CA GLY A 153 -13.96 -17.51 11.72
C GLY A 153 -14.55 -16.97 10.41
N LYS A 154 -15.85 -16.70 10.43
CA LYS A 154 -16.56 -16.19 9.26
C LYS A 154 -16.31 -14.69 9.13
N ILE A 155 -15.88 -14.24 7.95
CA ILE A 155 -15.77 -12.82 7.65
C ILE A 155 -17.13 -12.12 7.85
N ALA A 156 -17.10 -10.99 8.55
CA ALA A 156 -18.25 -10.14 8.87
C ALA A 156 -18.38 -8.92 7.93
N ILE A 157 -17.39 -8.69 7.06
CA ILE A 157 -17.38 -7.57 6.10
C ILE A 157 -18.56 -7.71 5.13
N GLU A 158 -19.46 -6.73 5.14
CA GLU A 158 -20.58 -6.69 4.19
C GLU A 158 -20.14 -6.14 2.82
N VAL A 159 -20.73 -6.66 1.74
CA VAL A 159 -20.45 -6.22 0.36
C VAL A 159 -21.76 -5.87 -0.30
N GLU A 160 -21.97 -4.59 -0.56
CA GLU A 160 -23.21 -4.09 -1.15
C GLU A 160 -22.94 -2.99 -2.18
N PRO A 161 -23.84 -2.77 -3.17
CA PRO A 161 -23.82 -1.54 -3.94
C PRO A 161 -23.94 -0.32 -3.00
N LEU A 162 -23.27 0.78 -3.34
CA LEU A 162 -23.46 2.05 -2.66
C LEU A 162 -24.88 2.58 -2.93
N LYS A 163 -25.67 2.76 -1.86
CA LYS A 163 -27.05 3.26 -1.93
C LYS A 163 -27.13 4.78 -1.73
N ASN A 164 -26.43 5.27 -0.72
CA ASN A 164 -26.31 6.68 -0.37
C ASN A 164 -24.94 6.93 0.28
N TYR A 165 -24.45 8.15 0.14
CA TYR A 165 -23.25 8.63 0.81
C TYR A 165 -23.44 10.09 1.20
N VAL A 166 -23.27 10.37 2.48
CA VAL A 166 -23.31 11.72 3.03
C VAL A 166 -21.91 12.08 3.49
N ARG A 167 -21.30 13.10 2.90
CA ARG A 167 -19.98 13.59 3.33
C ARG A 167 -20.08 14.07 4.78
N ALA A 168 -19.12 13.66 5.62
CA ALA A 168 -19.05 14.11 7.00
C ALA A 168 -18.65 15.60 7.09
N GLU A 169 -18.95 16.21 8.22
CA GLU A 169 -18.66 17.60 8.54
C GLU A 169 -17.16 17.90 8.43
N GLU A 170 -16.81 19.16 8.13
CA GLU A 170 -15.41 19.56 7.87
C GLU A 170 -14.45 19.36 9.05
N TYR A 171 -14.96 19.26 10.28
CA TYR A 171 -14.12 18.94 11.44
C TYR A 171 -13.70 17.46 11.49
N HIS A 172 -14.40 16.57 10.79
CA HIS A 172 -14.03 15.15 10.66
C HIS A 172 -13.06 14.88 9.51
N GLN A 173 -13.08 15.71 8.47
CA GLN A 173 -12.18 15.58 7.33
C GLN A 173 -10.75 15.84 7.77
N ASP A 174 -9.79 15.02 7.35
CA ASP A 174 -8.37 15.17 7.68
C ASP A 174 -8.12 15.25 9.20
N TYR A 175 -8.95 14.59 10.02
CA TYR A 175 -8.96 14.80 11.47
C TYR A 175 -7.57 14.59 12.10
N LEU A 176 -6.85 13.52 11.73
CA LEU A 176 -5.52 13.23 12.27
C LEU A 176 -4.40 14.12 11.70
N LYS A 177 -4.62 14.82 10.59
CA LYS A 177 -3.71 15.89 10.14
C LYS A 177 -3.90 17.15 10.99
N LYS A 178 -5.15 17.50 11.29
CA LYS A 178 -5.53 18.64 12.15
C LYS A 178 -5.18 18.39 13.62
N HIS A 179 -5.27 17.14 14.06
CA HIS A 179 -5.04 16.70 15.44
C HIS A 179 -4.08 15.50 15.48
N PRO A 180 -2.76 15.70 15.39
CA PRO A 180 -1.78 14.60 15.33
C PRO A 180 -1.77 13.66 16.55
N GLY A 181 -2.25 14.13 17.72
CA GLY A 181 -2.44 13.32 18.94
C GLY A 181 -3.90 12.86 19.15
N GLY A 182 -4.75 13.00 18.13
CA GLY A 182 -6.15 12.58 18.16
C GLY A 182 -6.31 11.07 18.27
N TYR A 183 -7.52 10.63 18.60
CA TYR A 183 -7.84 9.21 18.72
C TYR A 183 -7.66 8.47 17.39
N CYS A 184 -6.96 7.34 17.43
CA CYS A 184 -6.78 6.44 16.30
C CYS A 184 -6.51 5.02 16.82
N HIS A 185 -7.41 4.07 16.54
CA HIS A 185 -7.19 2.66 16.86
C HIS A 185 -6.33 1.92 15.80
N ILE A 186 -6.17 2.51 14.61
CA ILE A 186 -5.38 1.97 13.51
C ILE A 186 -3.91 2.36 13.68
N ASP A 187 -3.00 1.39 13.53
CA ASP A 187 -1.57 1.69 13.37
C ASP A 187 -1.29 2.21 11.96
N LEU A 188 -1.20 3.53 11.82
CA LEU A 188 -0.93 4.19 10.54
C LEU A 188 0.44 3.86 9.93
N LYS A 189 1.34 3.19 10.67
CA LYS A 189 2.63 2.71 10.14
C LYS A 189 2.44 1.50 9.24
N LYS A 190 1.33 0.76 9.35
CA LYS A 190 1.01 -0.36 8.46
C LYS A 190 0.87 0.05 6.99
N ALA A 191 0.69 1.34 6.69
CA ALA A 191 0.69 1.86 5.33
C ALA A 191 2.10 1.81 4.70
N ASP A 192 3.14 1.84 5.54
CA ASP A 192 4.53 1.73 5.09
C ASP A 192 4.96 0.28 4.80
N GLU A 193 4.16 -0.70 5.23
CA GLU A 193 4.38 -2.12 4.92
C GLU A 193 3.97 -2.38 3.47
N VAL A 194 4.90 -2.12 2.55
CA VAL A 194 4.66 -2.30 1.12
C VAL A 194 4.25 -3.74 0.80
N ILE A 195 3.32 -3.91 -0.13
CA ILE A 195 2.90 -5.20 -0.63
C ILE A 195 3.64 -5.47 -1.94
N VAL A 196 4.37 -6.58 -2.02
CA VAL A 196 5.05 -7.02 -3.25
C VAL A 196 4.24 -8.16 -3.85
N ASP A 197 3.58 -7.89 -4.98
CA ASP A 197 2.75 -8.85 -5.68
C ASP A 197 3.64 -9.92 -6.33
N ASP A 198 3.44 -11.17 -5.97
CA ASP A 198 4.24 -12.31 -6.42
C ASP A 198 4.01 -12.64 -7.90
N ASP A 199 2.78 -12.48 -8.37
CA ASP A 199 2.35 -12.70 -9.76
C ASP A 199 3.06 -11.80 -10.80
N LYS A 200 3.61 -10.65 -10.38
CA LYS A 200 4.42 -9.77 -11.25
C LYS A 200 5.79 -10.35 -11.61
N TYR A 201 6.25 -11.38 -10.89
CA TYR A 201 7.60 -11.90 -11.02
C TYR A 201 7.59 -13.39 -11.33
N THR A 202 8.54 -13.85 -12.13
CA THR A 202 8.64 -15.27 -12.48
C THR A 202 10.10 -15.65 -12.61
N LYS A 203 10.49 -16.80 -12.04
CA LYS A 203 11.82 -17.36 -12.22
C LYS A 203 12.02 -17.79 -13.68
N PRO A 204 12.99 -17.21 -14.41
CA PRO A 204 13.33 -17.70 -15.73
C PRO A 204 13.92 -19.12 -15.66
N SER A 205 13.81 -19.88 -16.74
CA SER A 205 14.47 -21.19 -16.87
C SER A 205 15.99 -21.06 -16.75
N ASP A 206 16.66 -22.13 -16.31
CA ASP A 206 18.12 -22.18 -16.17
C ASP A 206 18.87 -21.76 -17.45
N GLU A 207 18.41 -22.20 -18.63
CA GLU A 207 19.01 -21.83 -19.92
C GLU A 207 18.97 -20.32 -20.19
N VAL A 208 17.88 -19.66 -19.80
CA VAL A 208 17.72 -18.20 -19.92
C VAL A 208 18.63 -17.50 -18.92
N LEU A 209 18.73 -18.01 -17.68
CA LEU A 209 19.61 -17.45 -16.66
C LEU A 209 21.08 -17.52 -17.10
N LYS A 210 21.54 -18.66 -17.62
CA LYS A 210 22.91 -18.84 -18.16
C LYS A 210 23.27 -17.85 -19.27
N LYS A 211 22.28 -17.43 -20.07
CA LYS A 211 22.48 -16.46 -21.17
C LYS A 211 22.44 -15.00 -20.70
N LYS A 212 21.60 -14.69 -19.70
CA LYS A 212 21.38 -13.31 -19.22
C LYS A 212 22.39 -12.89 -18.15
N LEU A 213 22.78 -13.80 -17.27
CA LEU A 213 23.64 -13.50 -16.13
C LEU A 213 25.11 -13.60 -16.53
N THR A 214 25.95 -12.79 -15.89
CA THR A 214 27.40 -13.02 -15.92
C THR A 214 27.72 -14.33 -15.21
N LYS A 215 28.91 -14.88 -15.46
CA LYS A 215 29.38 -16.11 -14.77
C LYS A 215 29.28 -15.96 -13.25
N LEU A 216 29.75 -14.84 -12.69
CA LEU A 216 29.71 -14.62 -11.24
C LEU A 216 28.27 -14.56 -10.71
N GLN A 217 27.38 -13.84 -11.39
CA GLN A 217 25.96 -13.75 -10.99
C GLN A 217 25.28 -15.11 -11.02
N TYR A 218 25.56 -15.94 -12.04
CA TYR A 218 25.03 -17.29 -12.12
C TYR A 218 25.57 -18.19 -11.00
N GLU A 219 26.88 -18.20 -10.76
CA GLU A 219 27.50 -18.99 -9.69
C GLU A 219 26.98 -18.58 -8.31
N VAL A 220 26.85 -17.27 -8.04
CA VAL A 220 26.29 -16.77 -6.79
C VAL A 220 24.84 -17.20 -6.64
N THR A 221 23.99 -16.87 -7.61
CA THR A 221 22.54 -17.04 -7.45
C THR A 221 22.06 -18.49 -7.55
N GLN A 222 22.69 -19.33 -8.38
CA GLN A 222 22.25 -20.70 -8.63
C GLN A 222 23.10 -21.75 -7.91
N ASN A 223 24.39 -21.49 -7.70
CA ASN A 223 25.33 -22.46 -7.12
C ASN A 223 25.82 -22.07 -5.71
N LYS A 224 25.16 -21.11 -5.06
CA LYS A 224 25.46 -20.64 -3.70
C LYS A 224 26.90 -20.15 -3.50
N HIS A 225 27.51 -19.59 -4.55
CA HIS A 225 28.82 -18.98 -4.46
C HIS A 225 28.76 -17.65 -3.66
N THR A 226 29.89 -17.22 -3.13
CA THR A 226 30.03 -15.91 -2.47
C THR A 226 31.08 -15.08 -3.20
N GLU A 227 30.71 -13.88 -3.63
CA GLU A 227 31.63 -12.94 -4.26
C GLU A 227 32.69 -12.43 -3.26
N LYS A 228 33.79 -11.88 -3.75
CA LYS A 228 34.84 -11.38 -2.87
C LYS A 228 34.41 -10.13 -2.08
N PRO A 229 34.84 -10.00 -0.81
CA PRO A 229 34.58 -8.80 -0.02
C PRO A 229 35.31 -7.59 -0.62
N PHE A 230 34.69 -6.41 -0.56
CA PHE A 230 35.20 -5.12 -1.05
C PHE A 230 35.52 -5.02 -2.55
N GLU A 231 35.45 -6.12 -3.29
CA GLU A 231 35.62 -6.19 -4.75
C GLU A 231 34.26 -6.42 -5.45
N ASN A 232 33.22 -5.70 -5.02
CA ASN A 232 31.88 -5.83 -5.58
C ASN A 232 31.20 -4.47 -5.77
N GLU A 233 30.10 -4.45 -6.54
CA GLU A 233 29.52 -3.19 -7.04
C GLU A 233 28.78 -2.39 -5.95
N TYR A 234 28.20 -3.06 -4.96
CA TYR A 234 27.24 -2.42 -4.05
C TYR A 234 27.68 -2.31 -2.59
N TYR A 235 28.86 -2.80 -2.19
CA TYR A 235 29.30 -2.69 -0.78
C TYR A 235 29.26 -1.24 -0.28
N ASN A 236 29.81 -0.29 -1.04
CA ASN A 236 29.88 1.14 -0.70
C ASN A 236 28.85 2.00 -1.45
N LYS A 237 27.83 1.42 -2.08
CA LYS A 237 26.79 2.20 -2.74
C LYS A 237 25.88 2.88 -1.71
N GLU A 238 25.71 4.20 -1.85
CA GLU A 238 24.87 5.05 -0.98
C GLU A 238 23.72 5.75 -1.74
N GLU A 239 23.63 5.56 -3.06
CA GLU A 239 22.58 6.15 -3.89
C GLU A 239 21.17 5.67 -3.46
N GLU A 240 20.20 6.58 -3.46
CA GLU A 240 18.80 6.28 -3.13
C GLU A 240 18.14 5.38 -4.18
N GLY A 241 17.47 4.31 -3.76
CA GLY A 241 16.82 3.38 -4.67
C GLY A 241 16.48 2.04 -4.04
N ILE A 242 16.17 1.05 -4.88
CA ILE A 242 15.89 -0.33 -4.47
C ILE A 242 16.89 -1.31 -5.07
N TYR A 243 17.05 -2.43 -4.38
CA TYR A 243 17.80 -3.58 -4.86
C TYR A 243 16.82 -4.69 -5.17
N VAL A 244 16.76 -5.09 -6.44
CA VAL A 244 15.89 -6.17 -6.91
C VAL A 244 16.69 -7.44 -7.13
N ASP A 245 16.03 -8.60 -7.06
CA ASP A 245 16.59 -9.89 -7.45
C ASP A 245 17.03 -9.80 -8.92
N ILE A 246 18.31 -10.04 -9.20
CA ILE A 246 18.83 -9.97 -10.57
C ILE A 246 18.20 -11.02 -11.51
N THR A 247 17.66 -12.10 -10.95
CA THR A 247 17.10 -13.23 -11.70
C THR A 247 15.64 -13.00 -12.09
N THR A 248 14.86 -12.31 -11.25
CA THR A 248 13.40 -12.16 -11.42
C THR A 248 12.92 -10.70 -11.54
N GLY A 249 13.70 -9.75 -11.02
CA GLY A 249 13.26 -8.37 -10.83
C GLY A 249 12.43 -8.13 -9.58
N GLU A 250 12.18 -9.14 -8.73
CA GLU A 250 11.44 -8.99 -7.48
C GLU A 250 12.19 -8.02 -6.53
N PRO A 251 11.55 -6.96 -6.00
CA PRO A 251 12.15 -6.07 -5.01
C PRO A 251 12.52 -6.80 -3.72
N LEU A 252 13.80 -6.71 -3.32
CA LEU A 252 14.32 -7.40 -2.15
C LEU A 252 14.66 -6.44 -1.01
N PHE A 253 15.41 -5.38 -1.31
CA PHE A 253 15.92 -4.44 -0.31
C PHE A 253 15.80 -2.99 -0.75
N SER A 254 15.92 -2.09 0.22
CA SER A 254 15.84 -0.63 0.05
C SER A 254 17.16 0.02 0.47
N SER A 255 17.55 1.11 -0.20
CA SER A 255 18.67 1.95 0.24
C SER A 255 18.47 2.48 1.66
N ALA A 256 17.22 2.73 2.06
CA ALA A 256 16.88 3.22 3.39
C ALA A 256 17.19 2.22 4.51
N ASP A 257 17.25 0.92 4.18
CA ASP A 257 17.57 -0.14 5.14
C ASP A 257 19.03 -0.61 4.99
N LYS A 258 19.77 -0.06 4.01
CA LYS A 258 21.20 -0.31 3.82
C LYS A 258 22.04 0.51 4.82
N TYR A 259 23.11 -0.10 5.31
CA TYR A 259 24.11 0.54 6.17
C TYR A 259 25.51 -0.04 5.90
N ASP A 260 26.56 0.69 6.30
CA ASP A 260 27.93 0.17 6.26
C ASP A 260 28.20 -0.69 7.49
N SER A 261 28.46 -1.98 7.27
CA SER A 261 28.81 -2.94 8.33
C SER A 261 30.32 -3.18 8.43
N GLY A 262 31.12 -2.68 7.49
CA GLY A 262 32.53 -2.98 7.36
C GLY A 262 32.84 -4.43 6.95
N CYS A 263 31.84 -5.26 6.61
CA CYS A 263 32.08 -6.67 6.27
C CYS A 263 32.57 -6.89 4.83
N GLY A 264 32.43 -5.89 3.96
CA GLY A 264 32.82 -5.96 2.55
C GLY A 264 31.72 -6.40 1.58
N TRP A 265 30.48 -6.61 2.04
CA TRP A 265 29.30 -6.87 1.20
C TRP A 265 28.18 -5.88 1.55
N PRO A 266 27.27 -5.56 0.60
CA PRO A 266 26.11 -4.74 0.92
C PRO A 266 25.31 -5.38 2.07
N SER A 267 25.07 -4.56 3.10
CA SER A 267 24.44 -4.98 4.34
C SER A 267 23.14 -4.22 4.57
N PHE A 268 22.07 -4.94 4.87
CA PHE A 268 20.75 -4.37 5.13
C PHE A 268 20.25 -4.79 6.51
N SER A 269 19.43 -3.95 7.16
CA SER A 269 18.82 -4.26 8.45
C SER A 269 17.59 -5.16 8.32
N LYS A 270 16.89 -5.08 7.18
CA LYS A 270 15.69 -5.86 6.84
C LYS A 270 15.43 -5.87 5.34
N PRO A 271 14.68 -6.86 4.82
CA PRO A 271 14.13 -6.82 3.47
C PRO A 271 13.03 -5.75 3.35
N ILE A 272 12.72 -5.35 2.10
CA ILE A 272 11.67 -4.37 1.79
C ILE A 272 10.28 -4.85 2.25
N ASN A 273 10.07 -6.17 2.22
CA ASN A 273 8.96 -6.87 2.82
C ASN A 273 9.48 -8.21 3.39
N LYS A 274 8.98 -8.67 4.54
CA LYS A 274 9.44 -9.93 5.16
C LYS A 274 9.24 -11.16 4.27
N ASP A 275 8.26 -11.13 3.37
CA ASP A 275 7.81 -12.29 2.59
C ASP A 275 8.64 -12.48 1.31
N VAL A 276 9.37 -11.45 0.84
CA VAL A 276 10.18 -11.54 -0.40
C VAL A 276 11.47 -12.33 -0.25
N VAL A 277 11.78 -12.79 0.97
CA VAL A 277 12.93 -13.66 1.25
C VAL A 277 12.49 -14.94 1.97
N LYS A 278 13.29 -16.00 1.82
CA LYS A 278 13.17 -17.27 2.52
C LYS A 278 14.48 -17.58 3.23
N TYR A 279 14.39 -18.40 4.26
CA TYR A 279 15.50 -18.75 5.13
C TYR A 279 15.72 -20.25 5.11
N GLU A 280 16.98 -20.68 5.00
CA GLU A 280 17.39 -22.08 5.10
C GLU A 280 18.58 -22.20 6.05
N ASP A 281 18.65 -23.29 6.80
CA ASP A 281 19.83 -23.60 7.62
C ASP A 281 21.00 -23.96 6.71
N ASP A 282 22.16 -23.32 6.94
CA ASP A 282 23.40 -23.57 6.22
C ASP A 282 24.49 -24.02 7.19
N GLU A 283 24.91 -25.28 7.07
CA GLU A 283 25.99 -25.90 7.85
C GLU A 283 27.32 -26.00 7.07
N SER A 284 27.40 -25.38 5.88
CA SER A 284 28.63 -25.37 5.08
C SER A 284 29.79 -24.71 5.84
N LEU A 285 31.03 -25.12 5.48
CA LEU A 285 32.27 -24.63 6.10
C LEU A 285 32.35 -24.85 7.62
N ASN A 286 31.63 -25.86 8.15
CA ASN A 286 31.51 -26.17 9.58
C ASN A 286 31.03 -24.98 10.42
N ARG A 287 30.18 -24.12 9.85
CA ARG A 287 29.56 -22.98 10.55
C ARG A 287 28.05 -23.12 10.49
N LYS A 288 27.36 -22.74 11.56
CA LYS A 288 25.90 -22.61 11.55
C LYS A 288 25.53 -21.20 11.13
N ARG A 289 24.93 -21.05 9.96
CA ARG A 289 24.46 -19.78 9.42
C ARG A 289 23.03 -19.95 8.91
N ILE A 290 22.36 -18.83 8.68
CA ILE A 290 21.03 -18.81 8.05
C ILE A 290 21.22 -18.22 6.66
N GLU A 291 21.03 -19.05 5.64
CA GLU A 291 21.02 -18.65 4.24
C GLU A 291 19.77 -17.83 3.93
N VAL A 292 19.92 -16.81 3.09
CA VAL A 292 18.83 -15.98 2.59
C VAL A 292 18.65 -16.24 1.11
N LEU A 293 17.44 -16.61 0.73
CA LEU A 293 17.02 -16.90 -0.65
C LEU A 293 15.94 -15.91 -1.10
N SER A 294 15.89 -15.54 -2.38
CA SER A 294 14.73 -14.80 -2.91
C SER A 294 13.48 -15.68 -2.95
N ARG A 295 12.31 -15.09 -2.67
CA ARG A 295 11.03 -15.83 -2.63
C ARG A 295 10.72 -16.48 -3.99
N ILE A 296 10.75 -15.71 -5.07
CA ILE A 296 10.32 -16.20 -6.39
C ILE A 296 11.45 -16.91 -7.13
N GLY A 297 12.64 -16.31 -7.14
CA GLY A 297 13.79 -16.86 -7.86
C GLY A 297 14.42 -18.07 -7.18
N LYS A 298 14.17 -18.26 -5.86
CA LYS A 298 14.95 -19.18 -5.01
C LYS A 298 16.45 -18.98 -5.22
N ALA A 299 16.87 -17.76 -5.53
CA ALA A 299 18.25 -17.41 -5.80
C ALA A 299 18.97 -17.25 -4.47
N HIS A 300 20.18 -17.81 -4.36
CA HIS A 300 21.06 -17.52 -3.24
C HIS A 300 21.41 -16.04 -3.24
N LEU A 301 21.08 -15.37 -2.14
CA LEU A 301 21.38 -13.96 -1.93
C LEU A 301 22.61 -13.81 -1.03
N GLY A 302 22.67 -14.56 0.05
CA GLY A 302 23.73 -14.48 1.06
C GLY A 302 23.26 -15.06 2.39
N HIS A 303 23.57 -14.38 3.49
CA HIS A 303 23.27 -14.85 4.85
C HIS A 303 22.74 -13.74 5.74
N VAL A 304 21.97 -14.11 6.75
CA VAL A 304 21.51 -13.19 7.81
C VAL A 304 22.18 -13.53 9.15
N PHE A 305 22.59 -12.49 9.86
CA PHE A 305 23.27 -12.56 11.16
C PHE A 305 22.53 -11.69 12.19
N ASN A 306 22.76 -11.96 13.48
CA ASN A 306 22.18 -11.22 14.61
C ASN A 306 23.17 -10.19 15.22
N ASP A 307 24.14 -9.75 14.42
CA ASP A 307 25.20 -8.79 14.77
C ASP A 307 24.95 -7.38 14.17
N GLY A 308 23.72 -7.11 13.73
CA GLY A 308 23.33 -5.82 13.16
C GLY A 308 23.08 -4.72 14.20
N PRO A 309 22.89 -3.46 13.76
CA PRO A 309 22.56 -2.34 14.63
C PRO A 309 21.27 -2.58 15.41
N LYS A 310 21.33 -2.48 16.74
CA LYS A 310 20.19 -2.82 17.63
C LYS A 310 18.99 -1.90 17.40
N GLU A 311 19.25 -0.64 17.12
CA GLU A 311 18.26 0.39 16.81
C GLU A 311 17.50 0.12 15.49
N LEU A 312 18.06 -0.69 14.60
CA LEU A 312 17.44 -1.11 13.34
C LEU A 312 16.84 -2.53 13.40
N GLY A 313 16.83 -3.15 14.59
CA GLY A 313 16.29 -4.50 14.81
C GLY A 313 17.33 -5.60 15.04
N GLY A 314 18.63 -5.27 14.99
CA GLY A 314 19.71 -6.18 15.36
C GLY A 314 20.08 -7.24 14.32
N LEU A 315 19.44 -7.25 13.15
CA LEU A 315 19.75 -8.17 12.06
C LEU A 315 20.67 -7.52 11.03
N ARG A 316 21.54 -8.33 10.44
CA ARG A 316 22.40 -7.97 9.31
C ARG A 316 22.21 -8.96 8.17
N TYR A 317 21.55 -8.50 7.12
CA TYR A 317 21.44 -9.22 5.86
C TYR A 317 22.68 -8.91 5.02
N CYS A 318 23.62 -9.85 4.98
CA CYS A 318 24.88 -9.76 4.25
C CYS A 318 24.69 -10.40 2.87
N ILE A 319 24.48 -9.57 1.86
CA ILE A 319 24.01 -10.01 0.53
C ILE A 319 25.12 -9.84 -0.51
N ASN A 320 25.19 -10.75 -1.48
CA ASN A 320 26.08 -10.59 -2.63
C ASN A 320 25.51 -9.53 -3.59
N SER A 321 26.33 -8.58 -4.01
CA SER A 321 25.99 -7.63 -5.08
C SER A 321 25.65 -8.35 -6.37
N ALA A 322 26.35 -9.45 -6.69
CA ALA A 322 26.07 -10.29 -7.85
C ALA A 322 24.69 -10.99 -7.83
N ALA A 323 23.97 -10.98 -6.70
CA ALA A 323 22.59 -11.45 -6.64
C ALA A 323 21.55 -10.33 -6.84
N LEU A 324 22.00 -9.08 -6.92
CA LEU A 324 21.16 -7.90 -6.93
C LEU A 324 21.33 -7.10 -8.22
N ARG A 325 20.29 -6.36 -8.57
CA ARG A 325 20.36 -5.24 -9.51
C ARG A 325 19.85 -4.00 -8.80
N PHE A 326 20.64 -2.94 -8.79
CA PHE A 326 20.21 -1.66 -8.22
C PHE A 326 19.36 -0.85 -9.21
N ILE A 327 18.29 -0.23 -8.72
CA ILE A 327 17.44 0.69 -9.47
C ILE A 327 17.43 2.05 -8.75
N PRO A 328 18.06 3.08 -9.34
CA PRO A 328 18.06 4.43 -8.77
C PRO A 328 16.64 5.00 -8.62
N LEU A 329 16.41 5.80 -7.58
CA LEU A 329 15.12 6.43 -7.29
C LEU A 329 14.51 7.17 -8.49
N LYS A 330 15.36 7.85 -9.27
CA LYS A 330 14.97 8.59 -10.49
C LYS A 330 14.42 7.70 -11.62
N ASP A 331 14.79 6.42 -11.63
CA ASP A 331 14.43 5.46 -12.68
C ASP A 331 13.31 4.50 -12.23
N MET A 332 13.01 4.43 -10.93
CA MET A 332 12.01 3.50 -10.36
C MET A 332 10.64 3.60 -11.02
N GLU A 333 10.08 4.80 -11.17
CA GLU A 333 8.75 4.97 -11.81
C GLU A 333 8.77 4.46 -13.26
N LYS A 334 9.83 4.81 -14.01
CA LYS A 334 9.99 4.42 -15.42
C LYS A 334 10.16 2.90 -15.58
N GLU A 335 10.80 2.25 -14.62
CA GLU A 335 11.00 0.80 -14.61
C GLU A 335 9.84 0.02 -13.99
N GLY A 336 8.76 0.68 -13.56
CA GLY A 336 7.57 0.02 -13.01
C GLY A 336 7.61 -0.26 -11.51
N TYR A 337 8.52 0.37 -10.77
CA TYR A 337 8.70 0.26 -9.32
C TYR A 337 8.22 1.51 -8.56
N GLY A 338 7.35 2.32 -9.19
CA GLY A 338 6.84 3.57 -8.63
C GLY A 338 6.20 3.42 -7.25
N GLU A 339 5.56 2.29 -7.00
CA GLU A 339 4.89 1.97 -5.73
C GLU A 339 5.82 1.92 -4.51
N PHE A 340 7.13 1.71 -4.71
CA PHE A 340 8.11 1.67 -3.63
C PHE A 340 8.74 3.04 -3.34
N ILE A 341 8.52 4.06 -4.19
CA ILE A 341 9.10 5.41 -4.03
C ILE A 341 8.80 6.04 -2.66
N PRO A 342 7.54 6.01 -2.14
CA PRO A 342 7.25 6.59 -0.83
C PRO A 342 8.03 5.92 0.31
N TYR A 343 8.27 4.61 0.21
CA TYR A 343 9.04 3.85 1.20
C TYR A 343 10.50 4.35 1.26
N ILE A 344 11.13 4.57 0.10
CA ILE A 344 12.50 5.10 0.00
C ILE A 344 12.58 6.49 0.63
N LYS A 345 11.75 7.42 0.14
CA LYS A 345 11.77 8.82 0.61
C LYS A 345 11.55 8.95 2.12
N LYS A 346 10.65 8.14 2.68
CA LYS A 346 10.38 8.15 4.13
C LYS A 346 11.57 7.63 4.93
N GLY A 347 12.24 6.60 4.42
CA GLY A 347 13.42 6.02 5.04
C GLY A 347 14.60 6.99 5.06
N GLU A 348 14.87 7.66 3.94
CA GLU A 348 15.96 8.65 3.85
C GLU A 348 15.69 9.87 4.74
N LEU A 349 14.42 10.33 4.82
CA LEU A 349 14.05 11.40 5.75
C LEU A 349 14.32 11.02 7.22
N LYS A 350 14.11 9.75 7.60
CA LYS A 350 14.41 9.28 8.96
C LYS A 350 15.91 9.31 9.25
N LYS A 351 16.74 8.85 8.31
CA LYS A 351 18.21 8.90 8.42
C LYS A 351 18.68 10.34 8.61
N TYR A 352 18.23 11.24 7.74
CA TYR A 352 18.56 12.66 7.82
C TYR A 352 18.20 13.30 9.17
N ILE A 353 17.03 12.99 9.74
CA ILE A 353 16.62 13.48 11.06
C ILE A 353 17.48 12.88 12.18
N GLN A 354 17.90 11.63 12.06
CA GLN A 354 18.74 10.96 13.05
C GLN A 354 20.15 11.56 13.09
N ASP A 355 20.77 11.78 11.92
CA ASP A 355 22.09 12.39 11.81
C ASP A 355 22.13 13.81 12.41
N LYS A 356 21.03 14.56 12.24
CA LYS A 356 20.84 15.91 12.81
C LYS A 356 20.67 15.93 14.33
N LYS A 357 20.35 14.81 14.97
CA LYS A 357 20.24 14.71 16.44
C LYS A 357 21.54 14.31 17.11
N THR A 358 22.46 13.73 16.35
CA THR A 358 23.80 13.31 16.81
C THR A 358 24.87 14.40 16.64
N HIS A 359 24.49 15.56 16.11
CA HIS A 359 25.28 16.79 16.00
C HIS A 359 24.56 17.92 16.73
#